data_AF-A0A932NXL9-F1
#
_entry.id   AF-A0A932NXL9-F1
#
_cell.length_a   1.000
_cell.length_b   1.000
_cell.length_c   1.000
_cell.angle_alpha   90.00
_cell.angle_beta   90.00
_cell.angle_gamma   90.00
#
_symmetry.space_group_name_H-M   'P 1'
#
loop_
_entity.id
_entity.type
_entity.pdbx_description
1 polymer ?
#
loop_
_entity_poly.entity_id
_entity_poly.type
_entity_poly.pdbx_seq_one_letter_code
_entity_poly.pdbx_strand_id
1 'polypeptide(L)'
;MFNPGLVPNQTVPPTTLPSYDREAQKSAVTTTLSPADSSIACGNNQTKTWPANLKITGDVILGNNCTVNLSGNVWIAGKMIYGNNSKTIVPASAGTTPPVIMIDGFGGLIVGNNGKVQTNSSGTGIYFITYWSVGSCSPDCADVTGTDLKLSQIVPTISLLNNGSAPGSILYARWSQVMVVNNGAIGAVAGQSIWLGNNAVINFTASVPGSDNLKVTWVKRGYMRVFN
;
A
#
# COMPACT_ATOMS: atom_id res chain seq x y z
N MET A 1 -9.66 -18.23 -22.73
CA MET A 1 -8.63 -18.40 -21.70
C MET A 1 -7.69 -19.50 -22.14
N PHE A 2 -6.41 -19.21 -22.36
CA PHE A 2 -5.41 -20.23 -22.66
C PHE A 2 -4.72 -20.57 -21.34
N ASN A 3 -4.97 -21.75 -20.80
CA ASN A 3 -4.25 -22.29 -19.66
C ASN A 3 -3.22 -23.27 -20.24
N PRO A 4 -1.96 -22.86 -20.46
CA PRO A 4 -0.93 -23.77 -20.98
C PRO A 4 -0.55 -24.88 -19.98
N GLY A 5 -1.20 -24.95 -18.82
CA GLY A 5 -0.83 -25.84 -17.73
C GLY A 5 0.47 -25.38 -17.06
N LEU A 6 0.90 -26.14 -16.07
CA LEU A 6 2.24 -26.01 -15.51
C LEU A 6 3.21 -26.59 -16.54
N VAL A 7 4.05 -25.74 -17.13
CA VAL A 7 5.10 -26.18 -18.06
C VAL A 7 6.30 -26.67 -17.23
N PRO A 8 6.66 -27.96 -17.30
CA PRO A 8 7.85 -28.47 -16.61
C PRO A 8 9.09 -27.69 -17.05
N ASN A 9 10.02 -27.43 -16.12
CA ASN A 9 11.29 -26.73 -16.38
C ASN A 9 11.15 -25.29 -16.91
N GLN A 10 10.00 -24.63 -16.72
CA GLN A 10 9.94 -23.20 -16.98
C GLN A 10 10.76 -22.43 -15.95
N THR A 11 11.87 -21.86 -16.38
CA THR A 11 12.62 -20.87 -15.62
C THR A 11 12.00 -19.52 -15.91
N VAL A 12 11.13 -19.03 -15.03
CA VAL A 12 10.75 -17.61 -15.06
C VAL A 12 11.85 -16.83 -14.34
N PRO A 13 12.52 -15.88 -15.01
CA PRO A 13 13.48 -15.02 -14.35
C PRO A 13 12.81 -14.33 -13.15
N PRO A 14 13.48 -14.25 -11.99
CA PRO A 14 12.98 -13.43 -10.89
C PRO A 14 12.62 -12.05 -11.42
N THR A 15 11.38 -11.63 -11.18
CA THR A 15 10.97 -10.27 -11.53
C THR A 15 11.47 -9.36 -10.41
N THR A 16 12.14 -8.27 -10.78
CA THR A 16 12.59 -7.28 -9.80
C THR A 16 11.37 -6.66 -9.13
N LEU A 17 11.46 -6.51 -7.82
CA LEU A 17 10.49 -5.76 -7.06
C LEU A 17 10.34 -4.33 -7.65
N PRO A 18 9.13 -3.75 -7.65
CA PRO A 18 8.93 -2.35 -8.05
C PRO A 18 9.94 -1.45 -7.33
N SER A 19 10.72 -0.69 -8.09
CA SER A 19 11.69 0.23 -7.49
C SER A 19 10.98 1.43 -6.90
N TYR A 20 11.35 1.79 -5.68
CA TYR A 20 10.92 3.00 -5.01
C TYR A 20 12.11 3.62 -4.29
N ASP A 21 12.33 4.92 -4.51
CA ASP A 21 13.41 5.67 -3.89
C ASP A 21 12.95 6.22 -2.52
N ARG A 22 13.11 5.38 -1.49
CA ARG A 22 12.79 5.69 -0.10
C ARG A 22 13.61 6.87 0.42
N GLU A 23 14.90 6.92 0.10
CA GLU A 23 15.79 7.96 0.61
C GLU A 23 15.49 9.31 -0.04
N ALA A 24 15.13 9.33 -1.33
CA ALA A 24 14.63 10.55 -1.97
C ALA A 24 13.37 11.08 -1.27
N GLN A 25 12.39 10.22 -0.93
CA GLN A 25 11.19 10.67 -0.22
C GLN A 25 11.50 11.20 1.18
N LYS A 26 12.38 10.53 1.94
CA LYS A 26 12.82 11.02 3.26
C LYS A 26 13.51 12.37 3.14
N SER A 27 14.38 12.56 2.14
CA SER A 27 15.11 13.81 1.93
C SER A 27 14.21 14.95 1.45
N ALA A 28 13.10 14.64 0.77
CA ALA A 28 12.13 15.62 0.28
C ALA A 28 11.21 16.18 1.37
N VAL A 29 11.16 15.60 2.58
CA VAL A 29 10.30 16.07 3.67
C VAL A 29 10.59 17.53 4.00
N THR A 30 9.55 18.37 3.93
CA THR A 30 9.64 19.80 4.29
C THR A 30 8.97 20.09 5.62
N THR A 31 8.00 19.25 6.04
CA THR A 31 7.18 19.48 7.23
C THR A 31 7.11 18.20 8.04
N THR A 32 7.42 18.26 9.34
CA THR A 32 7.30 17.12 10.26
C THR A 32 6.33 17.47 11.37
N LEU A 33 5.28 16.68 11.55
CA LEU A 33 4.25 16.89 12.57
C LEU A 33 4.04 15.63 13.43
N SER A 34 3.57 15.83 14.65
CA SER A 34 3.11 14.74 15.50
C SER A 34 1.67 14.33 15.13
N PRO A 35 1.24 13.07 15.37
CA PRO A 35 -0.13 12.66 15.05
C PRO A 35 -1.23 13.45 15.78
N ALA A 36 -0.91 14.10 16.90
CA ALA A 36 -1.84 14.93 17.67
C ALA A 36 -1.94 16.38 17.17
N ASP A 37 -1.13 16.76 16.18
CA ASP A 37 -1.14 18.11 15.63
C ASP A 37 -2.51 18.43 15.00
N SER A 38 -3.11 19.56 15.40
CA SER A 38 -4.47 19.93 15.03
C SER A 38 -4.66 20.21 13.54
N SER A 39 -3.58 20.43 12.77
CA SER A 39 -3.64 20.61 11.32
C SER A 39 -3.81 19.29 10.55
N ILE A 40 -3.43 18.15 11.15
CA ILE A 40 -3.49 16.83 10.51
C ILE A 40 -4.36 15.81 11.24
N ALA A 41 -4.49 15.91 12.56
CA ALA A 41 -5.37 15.08 13.37
C ALA A 41 -6.82 15.28 12.90
N CYS A 42 -7.50 14.17 12.58
CA CYS A 42 -8.78 14.21 11.88
C CYS A 42 -9.75 13.18 12.44
N GLY A 43 -10.95 13.62 12.79
CA GLY A 43 -12.05 12.75 13.23
C GLY A 43 -13.38 13.48 13.27
N ASN A 44 -14.47 12.75 13.53
CA ASN A 44 -15.81 13.33 13.76
C ASN A 44 -16.28 14.26 12.63
N ASN A 45 -16.31 13.77 11.38
CA ASN A 45 -16.72 14.52 10.18
C ASN A 45 -15.82 15.72 9.83
N GLN A 46 -14.63 15.82 10.41
CA GLN A 46 -13.67 16.84 10.02
C GLN A 46 -13.11 16.58 8.62
N THR A 47 -12.75 17.68 7.95
CA THR A 47 -11.92 17.65 6.76
C THR A 47 -10.57 18.28 7.07
N LYS A 48 -9.48 17.59 6.73
CA LYS A 48 -8.12 18.09 6.86
C LYS A 48 -7.41 18.03 5.51
N THR A 49 -6.53 18.99 5.28
CA THR A 49 -5.66 18.98 4.11
C THR A 49 -4.26 18.71 4.60
N TRP A 50 -3.66 17.62 4.14
CA TRP A 50 -2.27 17.33 4.41
C TRP A 50 -1.42 17.98 3.32
N PRO A 51 -0.40 18.78 3.70
CA PRO A 51 0.51 19.36 2.73
C PRO A 51 1.34 18.29 2.03
N ALA A 52 1.94 18.64 0.89
CA ALA A 52 2.92 17.78 0.23
C ALA A 52 4.17 17.64 1.10
N ASN A 53 4.88 16.52 0.94
CA ASN A 53 6.13 16.22 1.61
C ASN A 53 6.03 16.30 3.15
N LEU A 54 4.90 15.84 3.68
CA LEU A 54 4.62 15.76 5.11
C LEU A 54 5.22 14.49 5.70
N LYS A 55 5.90 14.60 6.84
CA LYS A 55 6.20 13.49 7.73
C LYS A 55 5.29 13.54 8.96
N ILE A 56 4.70 12.40 9.33
CA ILE A 56 3.98 12.20 10.58
C ILE A 56 4.77 11.22 11.44
N THR A 57 5.17 11.64 12.65
CA THR A 57 6.16 10.90 13.46
C THR A 57 5.64 9.67 14.20
N GLY A 58 4.35 9.35 14.09
CA GLY A 58 3.75 8.22 14.79
C GLY A 58 2.52 7.68 14.09
N ASP A 59 1.71 6.93 14.84
CA ASP A 59 0.50 6.28 14.34
C ASP A 59 -0.57 7.31 13.98
N VAL A 60 -1.17 7.16 12.81
CA VAL A 60 -2.26 7.98 12.32
C VAL A 60 -3.56 7.20 12.37
N ILE A 61 -4.56 7.76 13.04
CA ILE A 61 -5.91 7.23 13.07
C ILE A 61 -6.83 8.28 12.46
N LEU A 62 -7.41 7.99 11.30
CA LEU A 62 -8.46 8.81 10.72
C LEU A 62 -9.76 8.45 11.43
N GLY A 63 -10.25 9.34 12.30
CA GLY A 63 -11.48 9.11 13.05
C GLY A 63 -12.72 9.00 12.16
N ASN A 64 -13.87 8.74 12.78
CA ASN A 64 -15.13 8.50 12.05
C ASN A 64 -15.49 9.66 11.10
N ASN A 65 -15.84 9.30 9.86
CA ASN A 65 -16.19 10.20 8.76
C ASN A 65 -15.11 11.27 8.46
N CYS A 66 -13.87 11.08 8.91
CA CYS A 66 -12.76 11.97 8.59
C CYS A 66 -12.53 12.01 7.06
N THR A 67 -12.32 13.19 6.50
CA THR A 67 -11.86 13.37 5.12
C THR A 67 -10.48 14.01 5.11
N VAL A 68 -9.52 13.34 4.48
CA VAL A 68 -8.17 13.89 4.27
C VAL A 68 -7.97 14.20 2.79
N ASN A 69 -7.76 15.47 2.47
CA ASN A 69 -7.32 15.90 1.15
C ASN A 69 -5.80 15.89 1.11
N LEU A 70 -5.22 15.13 0.19
CA LEU A 70 -3.77 15.12 0.01
C LEU A 70 -3.35 16.23 -0.93
N SER A 71 -2.18 16.83 -0.67
CA SER A 71 -1.56 17.78 -1.60
C SER A 71 -0.31 17.20 -2.27
N GLY A 72 0.14 16.00 -1.87
CA GLY A 72 1.34 15.35 -2.40
C GLY A 72 1.77 14.16 -1.54
N ASN A 73 3.07 13.87 -1.55
CA ASN A 73 3.65 12.71 -0.86
C ASN A 73 3.59 12.86 0.67
N VAL A 74 3.43 11.74 1.37
CA VAL A 74 3.38 11.68 2.83
C VAL A 74 4.21 10.50 3.34
N TRP A 75 4.95 10.70 4.42
CA TRP A 75 5.65 9.67 5.16
C TRP A 75 5.05 9.53 6.55
N ILE A 76 4.57 8.35 6.91
CA ILE A 76 4.07 8.02 8.24
C ILE A 76 5.06 7.06 8.89
N ALA A 77 5.70 7.51 9.98
CA ALA A 77 6.67 6.68 10.71
C ALA A 77 6.00 5.56 11.51
N GLY A 78 4.73 5.75 11.90
CA GLY A 78 3.89 4.72 12.51
C GLY A 78 3.00 3.99 11.50
N LYS A 79 1.88 3.46 11.95
CA LYS A 79 0.84 2.84 11.10
C LYS A 79 -0.26 3.85 10.73
N MET A 80 -1.08 3.53 9.75
CA MET A 80 -2.23 4.33 9.32
C MET A 80 -3.52 3.51 9.38
N ILE A 81 -4.51 3.99 10.12
CA ILE A 81 -5.81 3.30 10.32
C ILE A 81 -6.96 4.20 9.89
N TYR A 82 -7.83 3.67 9.03
CA TYR A 82 -9.10 4.29 8.66
C TYR A 82 -10.18 3.87 9.65
N GLY A 83 -10.72 4.84 10.37
CA GLY A 83 -11.96 4.71 11.13
C GLY A 83 -13.18 4.65 10.21
N ASN A 84 -14.36 4.52 10.82
CA ASN A 84 -15.60 4.25 10.08
C ASN A 84 -15.91 5.35 9.05
N ASN A 85 -16.14 4.96 7.80
CA ASN A 85 -16.43 5.86 6.66
C ASN A 85 -15.39 6.98 6.45
N SER A 86 -14.17 6.85 7.00
CA SER A 86 -13.12 7.82 6.73
C SER A 86 -12.61 7.69 5.29
N LYS A 87 -12.09 8.77 4.73
CA LYS A 87 -11.58 8.76 3.36
C LYS A 87 -10.38 9.66 3.16
N THR A 88 -9.53 9.25 2.24
CA THR A 88 -8.47 10.10 1.65
C THR A 88 -8.83 10.41 0.21
N ILE A 89 -8.59 11.64 -0.21
CA ILE A 89 -8.91 12.13 -1.54
C ILE A 89 -7.61 12.56 -2.22
N VAL A 90 -7.39 12.05 -3.43
CA VAL A 90 -6.28 12.45 -4.30
C VAL A 90 -6.61 13.81 -4.93
N PRO A 91 -5.68 14.78 -4.93
CA PRO A 91 -5.96 16.08 -5.50
C PRO A 91 -6.07 15.99 -7.03
N ALA A 92 -6.89 16.87 -7.62
CA ALA A 92 -6.99 16.96 -9.08
C ALA A 92 -5.63 17.33 -9.72
N SER A 93 -4.81 18.12 -9.02
CA SER A 93 -3.47 18.51 -9.47
C SER A 93 -2.49 17.34 -9.62
N ALA A 94 -2.77 16.18 -9.02
CA ALA A 94 -1.96 14.98 -9.22
C ALA A 94 -2.05 14.41 -10.65
N GLY A 95 -3.09 14.78 -11.42
CA GLY A 95 -3.29 14.27 -12.77
C GLY A 95 -3.28 12.74 -12.79
N THR A 96 -2.39 12.15 -13.59
CA THR A 96 -2.17 10.69 -13.69
C THR A 96 -1.06 10.16 -12.77
N THR A 97 -0.36 11.02 -12.03
CA THR A 97 0.75 10.62 -11.16
C THR A 97 0.25 10.47 -9.72
N PRO A 98 0.19 9.25 -9.17
CA PRO A 98 -0.34 9.05 -7.83
C PRO A 98 0.60 9.67 -6.77
N PRO A 99 0.08 10.41 -5.78
CA PRO A 99 0.87 10.77 -4.61
C PRO A 99 1.24 9.50 -3.84
N VAL A 100 2.40 9.52 -3.19
CA VAL A 100 2.91 8.37 -2.44
C VAL A 100 2.69 8.55 -0.95
N ILE A 101 2.10 7.54 -0.30
CA ILE A 101 2.09 7.42 1.16
C ILE A 101 3.00 6.25 1.56
N MET A 102 4.15 6.59 2.14
CA MET A 102 5.09 5.61 2.71
C MET A 102 4.79 5.42 4.18
N ILE A 103 4.66 4.16 4.62
CA ILE A 103 4.27 3.80 5.98
C ILE A 103 5.26 2.80 6.54
N ASP A 104 5.86 3.16 7.67
CA ASP A 104 6.98 2.41 8.25
C ASP A 104 6.59 1.57 9.47
N GLY A 105 5.51 1.95 10.16
CA GLY A 105 5.13 1.32 11.40
C GLY A 105 4.64 -0.11 11.22
N PHE A 106 4.82 -0.90 12.28
CA PHE A 106 4.24 -2.23 12.40
C PHE A 106 2.72 -2.19 12.20
N GLY A 107 2.20 -3.09 11.36
CA GLY A 107 0.79 -3.13 10.95
C GLY A 107 0.45 -2.23 9.75
N GLY A 108 1.33 -1.32 9.36
CA GLY A 108 1.27 -0.54 8.11
C GLY A 108 -0.08 0.17 7.87
N LEU A 109 -0.71 -0.11 6.73
CA LEU A 109 -2.00 0.46 6.32
C LEU A 109 -3.16 -0.46 6.68
N ILE A 110 -4.19 0.09 7.33
CA ILE A 110 -5.47 -0.58 7.57
C ILE A 110 -6.61 0.30 7.05
N VAL A 111 -7.22 -0.13 5.94
CA VAL A 111 -8.45 0.47 5.40
C VAL A 111 -9.63 -0.41 5.79
N GLY A 112 -10.31 -0.03 6.88
CA GLY A 112 -11.42 -0.79 7.46
C GLY A 112 -12.74 -0.04 7.42
N ASN A 113 -13.84 -0.76 7.67
CA ASN A 113 -15.15 -0.20 8.06
C ASN A 113 -15.66 0.88 7.08
N ASN A 114 -15.83 0.50 5.81
CA ASN A 114 -16.23 1.38 4.72
C ASN A 114 -15.25 2.55 4.47
N GLY A 115 -14.01 2.48 4.96
CA GLY A 115 -12.95 3.42 4.65
C GLY A 115 -12.64 3.44 3.16
N LYS A 116 -12.36 4.62 2.59
CA LYS A 116 -12.20 4.80 1.14
C LYS A 116 -10.97 5.60 0.75
N VAL A 117 -10.26 5.12 -0.26
CA VAL A 117 -9.32 5.93 -1.02
C VAL A 117 -10.06 6.37 -2.28
N GLN A 118 -10.36 7.67 -2.35
CA GLN A 118 -11.09 8.26 -3.45
C GLN A 118 -10.11 8.77 -4.50
N THR A 119 -10.24 8.26 -5.72
CA THR A 119 -9.45 8.70 -6.86
C THR A 119 -9.82 10.12 -7.26
N ASN A 120 -8.92 10.80 -7.98
CA ASN A 120 -9.27 12.04 -8.67
C ASN A 120 -10.11 11.75 -9.93
N SER A 121 -10.47 12.81 -10.67
CA SER A 121 -11.27 12.70 -11.90
C SER A 121 -10.61 11.92 -13.04
N SER A 122 -9.29 11.73 -13.00
CA SER A 122 -8.54 10.90 -13.94
C SER A 122 -8.49 9.43 -13.54
N GLY A 123 -9.11 9.05 -12.42
CA GLY A 123 -9.06 7.67 -11.88
C GLY A 123 -7.77 7.37 -11.10
N THR A 124 -6.93 8.37 -10.84
CA THR A 124 -5.67 8.21 -10.11
C THR A 124 -5.94 8.08 -8.62
N GLY A 125 -5.51 6.95 -8.04
CA GLY A 125 -5.50 6.71 -6.60
C GLY A 125 -4.20 7.13 -5.91
N ILE A 126 -3.91 6.50 -4.78
CA ILE A 126 -2.69 6.72 -4.01
C ILE A 126 -1.74 5.55 -4.24
N TYR A 127 -0.43 5.81 -4.25
CA TYR A 127 0.57 4.75 -4.13
C TYR A 127 0.93 4.56 -2.65
N PHE A 128 0.38 3.52 -2.02
CA PHE A 128 0.78 3.10 -0.69
C PHE A 128 1.96 2.14 -0.77
N ILE A 129 3.00 2.41 0.02
CA ILE A 129 4.14 1.52 0.16
C ILE A 129 4.48 1.31 1.63
N THR A 130 4.66 0.05 2.02
CA THR A 130 5.09 -0.33 3.37
C THR A 130 6.44 -1.05 3.32
N TYR A 131 7.29 -0.75 4.31
CA TYR A 131 8.66 -1.26 4.38
C TYR A 131 8.90 -2.21 5.56
N TRP A 132 7.91 -2.39 6.43
CA TRP A 132 8.09 -3.20 7.62
C TRP A 132 8.35 -4.69 7.28
N SER A 133 9.33 -5.27 7.96
CA SER A 133 9.65 -6.70 8.03
C SER A 133 9.86 -7.14 9.48
N VAL A 134 9.93 -8.44 9.75
CA VAL A 134 10.28 -8.97 11.09
C VAL A 134 11.77 -8.81 11.43
N GLY A 135 12.60 -8.40 10.46
CA GLY A 135 14.03 -8.22 10.67
C GLY A 135 14.32 -7.06 11.62
N SER A 136 15.42 -7.15 12.36
CA SER A 136 15.80 -6.13 13.35
C SER A 136 16.11 -4.75 12.76
N CYS A 137 16.43 -4.68 11.46
CA CYS A 137 16.65 -3.45 10.71
C CYS A 137 15.36 -2.72 10.30
N SER A 138 14.18 -3.33 10.51
CA SER A 138 12.91 -2.78 10.08
C SER A 138 12.64 -1.43 10.75
N PRO A 139 12.18 -0.39 10.02
CA PRO A 139 11.72 -0.40 8.62
C PRO A 139 12.82 -0.12 7.57
N ASP A 140 14.06 0.10 7.98
CA ASP A 140 15.16 0.60 7.14
C ASP A 140 16.06 -0.51 6.57
N CYS A 141 15.56 -1.74 6.50
CA CYS A 141 16.25 -2.85 5.86
C CYS A 141 16.51 -2.54 4.38
N ALA A 142 17.79 -2.55 3.97
CA ALA A 142 18.16 -2.47 2.56
C ALA A 142 17.68 -3.72 1.78
N ASP A 143 17.83 -4.89 2.41
CA ASP A 143 17.31 -6.17 1.95
C ASP A 143 16.89 -7.03 3.15
N VAL A 144 15.96 -7.97 2.93
CA VAL A 144 15.49 -8.92 3.93
C VAL A 144 15.54 -10.30 3.31
N THR A 145 16.28 -11.22 3.93
CA THR A 145 16.48 -12.58 3.41
C THR A 145 16.24 -13.65 4.49
N GLY A 146 16.31 -14.93 4.11
CA GLY A 146 16.28 -16.05 5.05
C GLY A 146 15.00 -16.13 5.91
N THR A 147 15.19 -16.41 7.20
CA THR A 147 14.08 -16.56 8.17
C THR A 147 13.28 -15.28 8.31
N ASP A 148 13.91 -14.11 8.30
CA ASP A 148 13.22 -12.83 8.43
C ASP A 148 12.29 -12.58 7.24
N LEU A 149 12.73 -12.87 6.01
CA LEU A 149 11.85 -12.76 4.84
C LEU A 149 10.70 -13.77 4.92
N LYS A 150 11.01 -15.02 5.32
CA LYS A 150 10.03 -16.09 5.42
C LYS A 150 8.96 -15.81 6.47
N LEU A 151 9.32 -15.19 7.60
CA LEU A 151 8.36 -14.82 8.65
C LEU A 151 7.61 -13.54 8.31
N SER A 152 8.23 -12.60 7.57
CA SER A 152 7.56 -11.37 7.14
C SER A 152 6.38 -11.63 6.21
N GLN A 153 6.42 -12.72 5.42
CA GLN A 153 5.36 -13.05 4.46
C GLN A 153 3.99 -13.37 5.08
N ILE A 154 3.89 -13.59 6.40
CA ILE A 154 2.60 -13.83 7.10
C ILE A 154 2.16 -12.62 7.93
N VAL A 155 2.94 -11.54 7.93
CA VAL A 155 2.60 -10.32 8.67
C VAL A 155 1.90 -9.35 7.73
N PRO A 156 0.60 -9.05 7.93
CA PRO A 156 -0.09 -8.07 7.11
C PRO A 156 0.39 -6.66 7.46
N THR A 157 0.87 -5.93 6.45
CA THR A 157 1.18 -4.50 6.57
C THR A 157 0.29 -3.66 5.66
N ILE A 158 -0.52 -4.29 4.82
CA ILE A 158 -1.61 -3.63 4.11
C ILE A 158 -2.84 -4.50 4.30
N SER A 159 -3.90 -3.94 4.87
CA SER A 159 -5.13 -4.63 5.19
C SER A 159 -6.34 -3.87 4.67
N LEU A 160 -7.17 -4.50 3.84
CA LEU A 160 -8.48 -3.99 3.42
C LEU A 160 -9.58 -4.89 3.97
N LEU A 161 -10.38 -4.33 4.87
CA LEU A 161 -11.30 -5.07 5.72
C LEU A 161 -12.68 -4.40 5.69
N ASN A 162 -13.76 -5.18 5.85
CA ASN A 162 -15.12 -4.67 6.10
C ASN A 162 -15.53 -3.54 5.13
N ASN A 163 -15.59 -3.85 3.84
CA ASN A 163 -15.86 -2.90 2.74
C ASN A 163 -14.82 -1.77 2.58
N GLY A 164 -13.61 -1.93 3.14
CA GLY A 164 -12.49 -1.04 2.87
C GLY A 164 -12.14 -1.02 1.38
N SER A 165 -11.95 0.17 0.81
CA SER A 165 -11.89 0.33 -0.65
C SER A 165 -10.75 1.26 -1.05
N ALA A 166 -9.87 0.77 -1.93
CA ALA A 166 -8.82 1.56 -2.57
C ALA A 166 -8.68 1.26 -4.07
N PRO A 167 -9.76 1.37 -4.87
CA PRO A 167 -9.68 1.20 -6.32
C PRO A 167 -8.80 2.30 -6.93
N GLY A 168 -8.15 2.01 -8.06
CA GLY A 168 -7.23 2.96 -8.73
C GLY A 168 -5.95 3.27 -7.97
N SER A 169 -5.76 2.71 -6.78
CA SER A 169 -4.55 2.86 -5.98
C SER A 169 -3.54 1.75 -6.27
N ILE A 170 -2.28 1.98 -5.91
CA ILE A 170 -1.22 0.97 -5.93
C ILE A 170 -0.90 0.63 -4.48
N LEU A 171 -0.92 -0.65 -4.13
CA LEU A 171 -0.68 -1.13 -2.78
C LEU A 171 0.52 -2.06 -2.79
N TYR A 172 1.63 -1.63 -2.17
CA TYR A 172 2.87 -2.38 -2.19
C TYR A 172 3.39 -2.68 -0.79
N ALA A 173 3.30 -3.93 -0.36
CA ALA A 173 3.91 -4.42 0.87
C ALA A 173 5.28 -5.05 0.58
N ARG A 174 6.37 -4.29 0.71
CA ARG A 174 7.68 -4.66 0.13
C ARG A 174 8.18 -6.05 0.56
N TRP A 175 8.12 -6.36 1.85
CA TRP A 175 8.63 -7.59 2.44
C TRP A 175 7.53 -8.47 3.06
N SER A 176 6.31 -7.97 3.09
CA SER A 176 5.24 -8.45 3.96
C SER A 176 3.96 -8.79 3.17
N GLN A 177 2.87 -9.07 3.88
CA GLN A 177 1.62 -9.52 3.30
C GLN A 177 0.66 -8.36 3.00
N VAL A 178 -0.06 -8.48 1.88
CA VAL A 178 -1.31 -7.74 1.65
C VAL A 178 -2.50 -8.64 1.97
N MET A 179 -3.41 -8.17 2.79
CA MET A 179 -4.59 -8.90 3.26
C MET A 179 -5.87 -8.21 2.81
N VAL A 180 -6.74 -8.92 2.11
CA VAL A 180 -8.04 -8.41 1.64
C VAL A 180 -9.14 -9.38 2.04
N VAL A 181 -10.06 -8.92 2.87
CA VAL A 181 -11.17 -9.75 3.39
C VAL A 181 -12.44 -8.92 3.56
N ASN A 182 -13.58 -9.58 3.69
CA ASN A 182 -14.89 -8.99 4.00
C ASN A 182 -15.26 -7.83 3.06
N ASN A 183 -15.34 -8.13 1.76
CA ASN A 183 -15.66 -7.15 0.69
C ASN A 183 -14.63 -6.03 0.52
N GLY A 184 -13.38 -6.25 0.97
CA GLY A 184 -12.28 -5.35 0.64
C GLY A 184 -12.07 -5.26 -0.87
N ALA A 185 -11.87 -4.04 -1.39
CA ALA A 185 -11.66 -3.79 -2.82
C ALA A 185 -10.35 -3.05 -3.07
N ILE A 186 -9.43 -3.65 -3.82
CA ILE A 186 -8.09 -3.09 -4.10
C ILE A 186 -7.91 -2.69 -5.57
N GLY A 187 -6.97 -1.77 -5.81
CA GLY A 187 -6.38 -1.50 -7.11
C GLY A 187 -5.22 -2.45 -7.46
N ALA A 188 -4.13 -1.90 -7.98
CA ALA A 188 -2.91 -2.64 -8.24
C ALA A 188 -2.24 -3.10 -6.94
N VAL A 189 -1.68 -4.30 -6.90
CA VAL A 189 -1.16 -4.88 -5.66
C VAL A 189 0.14 -5.65 -5.88
N ALA A 190 1.08 -5.46 -4.96
CA ALA A 190 2.30 -6.25 -4.86
C ALA A 190 2.60 -6.52 -3.38
N GLY A 191 3.10 -7.71 -3.09
CA GLY A 191 3.57 -8.09 -1.76
C GLY A 191 4.27 -9.44 -1.79
N GLN A 192 4.98 -9.77 -0.71
CA GLN A 192 5.62 -11.08 -0.58
C GLN A 192 4.59 -12.21 -0.59
N SER A 193 3.43 -11.96 0.02
CA SER A 193 2.24 -12.78 -0.13
C SER A 193 1.00 -11.90 -0.22
N ILE A 194 -0.06 -12.46 -0.81
CA ILE A 194 -1.38 -11.83 -0.86
C ILE A 194 -2.38 -12.83 -0.29
N TRP A 195 -3.03 -12.48 0.81
CA TRP A 195 -4.10 -13.26 1.41
C TRP A 195 -5.47 -12.69 1.01
N LEU A 196 -6.28 -13.53 0.35
CA LEU A 196 -7.64 -13.21 -0.05
C LEU A 196 -8.60 -14.05 0.79
N GLY A 197 -9.41 -13.37 1.61
CA GLY A 197 -10.48 -13.99 2.37
C GLY A 197 -11.84 -13.79 1.71
N ASN A 198 -12.90 -13.97 2.51
CA ASN A 198 -14.28 -13.95 2.02
C ASN A 198 -14.61 -12.67 1.24
N ASN A 199 -15.17 -12.84 0.04
CA ASN A 199 -15.64 -11.79 -0.85
C ASN A 199 -14.60 -10.69 -1.19
N ALA A 200 -13.31 -11.02 -1.18
CA ALA A 200 -12.28 -10.07 -1.63
C ALA A 200 -12.44 -9.75 -3.13
N VAL A 201 -12.29 -8.47 -3.49
CA VAL A 201 -12.37 -7.99 -4.88
C VAL A 201 -11.06 -7.34 -5.28
N ILE A 202 -10.52 -7.75 -6.44
CA ILE A 202 -9.30 -7.16 -7.03
C ILE A 202 -9.69 -6.49 -8.35
N ASN A 203 -9.49 -5.17 -8.45
CA ASN A 203 -9.78 -4.40 -9.65
C ASN A 203 -8.48 -3.88 -10.28
N PHE A 204 -8.16 -4.36 -11.48
CA PHE A 204 -6.99 -3.91 -12.24
C PHE A 204 -7.30 -2.60 -12.97
N THR A 205 -7.25 -1.48 -12.25
CA THR A 205 -7.48 -0.14 -12.82
C THR A 205 -6.25 0.77 -12.77
N ALA A 206 -5.15 0.29 -12.17
CA ALA A 206 -3.86 0.97 -12.12
C ALA A 206 -2.72 -0.03 -12.42
N SER A 207 -1.58 0.49 -12.86
CA SER A 207 -0.35 -0.28 -13.10
C SER A 207 0.67 0.00 -11.99
N VAL A 208 1.49 -0.99 -11.63
CA VAL A 208 2.55 -0.81 -10.64
C VAL A 208 3.76 -0.18 -11.34
N PRO A 209 4.45 0.83 -10.78
CA PRO A 209 5.63 1.42 -11.40
C PRO A 209 6.67 0.36 -11.80
N GLY A 210 7.14 0.43 -13.04
CA GLY A 210 8.06 -0.57 -13.62
C GLY A 210 7.38 -1.77 -14.27
N SER A 211 6.04 -1.83 -14.33
CA SER A 211 5.30 -2.91 -15.01
C SER A 211 4.91 -2.63 -16.46
N ASP A 212 5.41 -1.56 -17.08
CA ASP A 212 4.94 -1.04 -18.38
C ASP A 212 5.17 -2.00 -19.57
N ASN A 213 6.03 -3.00 -19.38
CA ASN A 213 6.30 -4.08 -20.35
C ASN A 213 5.57 -5.40 -20.02
N LEU A 214 4.80 -5.45 -18.93
CA LEU A 214 4.09 -6.64 -18.49
C LEU A 214 2.66 -6.57 -19.03
N LYS A 215 2.33 -7.40 -20.04
CA LYS A 215 0.95 -7.56 -20.51
C LYS A 215 0.02 -7.88 -19.34
N VAL A 216 -1.16 -7.25 -19.31
CA VAL A 216 -2.24 -7.51 -18.35
C VAL A 216 -2.72 -8.94 -18.55
N THR A 217 -2.04 -9.86 -17.92
CA THR A 217 -2.34 -11.28 -17.92
C THR A 217 -2.10 -11.72 -16.49
N TRP A 218 -3.07 -12.39 -15.89
CA TRP A 218 -2.80 -13.22 -14.72
C TRP A 218 -1.79 -14.28 -15.13
N VAL A 219 -0.50 -13.96 -15.01
CA VAL A 219 0.53 -14.97 -15.14
C VAL A 219 0.78 -15.43 -13.72
N LYS A 220 0.14 -16.54 -13.32
CA LYS A 220 0.69 -17.38 -12.27
C LYS A 220 1.99 -17.95 -12.85
N ARG A 221 3.08 -17.17 -12.74
CA ARG A 221 4.35 -17.41 -13.44
C ARG A 221 5.07 -18.68 -12.96
N GLY A 222 4.62 -19.24 -11.84
CA GLY A 222 5.15 -20.47 -11.28
C GLY A 222 5.24 -20.37 -9.76
N TYR A 223 5.48 -21.51 -9.13
CA TYR A 223 5.91 -21.64 -7.75
C TYR A 223 7.15 -22.53 -7.79
N MET A 224 8.30 -22.03 -7.31
CA MET A 224 9.53 -22.81 -7.19
C MET A 224 9.67 -23.28 -5.75
N ARG A 225 9.63 -24.60 -5.55
CA ARG A 225 10.04 -25.23 -4.30
C ARG A 225 11.44 -25.79 -4.52
N VAL A 226 12.45 -25.10 -3.99
CA VAL A 226 13.82 -25.62 -3.95
C VAL A 226 13.89 -26.59 -2.77
N PHE A 227 14.23 -27.84 -3.04
CA PHE A 227 14.69 -28.78 -2.03
C PHE A 227 16.21 -28.84 -2.13
N ASN A 228 16.90 -28.68 -1.00
CA ASN A 228 18.31 -29.05 -0.87
C ASN A 228 18.40 -30.53 -0.51
#